data_AF-A0A8I1BQJ8-F1
#
_entry.id   AF-A0A8I1BQJ8-F1
#
_cell.length_a   1.000
_cell.length_b   1.000
_cell.length_c   1.000
_cell.angle_alpha   90.00
_cell.angle_beta   90.00
_cell.angle_gamma   90.00
#
_symmetry.space_group_name_H-M   'P 1'
#
loop_
_entity.id
_entity.type
_entity.pdbx_description
1 polymer ?
#
loop_
_entity_poly.entity_id
_entity_poly.type
_entity_poly.pdbx_seq_one_letter_code
_entity_poly.pdbx_strand_id
1 'polypeptide(L)'
;MERKVNYLGISSEIMSNTNHQLQEKLALLCDTVQAEKIGIMQIEAQNRDNLLPLYGYIGKKGDSLSSPQNFTLPQLNIDQFLQPIVLDHFLTQFFTLFDYQQQVNQSLTKGALVKFHSRYKYLIMAYSQVAYRELGHDIANFSDSIPLEEVASKYQGKLMKALSVAANREGQTNALMHMAGYFKRDLNSQQKQEMTQTILQYRQGIVPLSKPYDLLKYWLTVYPDEYLNHQRYFSPYPFAFNYLREQL
;
A
#
# COMPACT_ATOMS: atom_id res chain seq x y z
N MET A 1 -2.24 -15.87 23.65
CA MET A 1 -1.56 -14.89 22.78
C MET A 1 -2.60 -13.86 22.36
N GLU A 2 -2.53 -12.65 22.89
CA GLU A 2 -3.43 -11.56 22.47
C GLU A 2 -3.17 -11.25 20.99
N ARG A 3 -4.22 -11.09 20.19
CA ARG A 3 -4.06 -10.50 18.85
C ARG A 3 -3.69 -9.03 19.03
N LYS A 4 -2.66 -8.56 18.32
CA LYS A 4 -2.50 -7.12 18.08
C LYS A 4 -3.73 -6.66 17.31
N VAL A 5 -4.57 -5.88 17.97
CA VAL A 5 -5.67 -5.17 17.34
C VAL A 5 -5.06 -3.85 16.87
N ASN A 6 -5.06 -3.60 15.56
CA ASN A 6 -4.57 -2.33 14.99
C ASN A 6 -5.47 -1.16 15.44
N TYR A 7 -5.12 0.10 15.08
CA TYR A 7 -5.98 1.29 15.23
C TYR A 7 -5.90 2.17 13.93
N LEU A 8 -6.25 3.48 13.89
CA LEU A 8 -6.69 4.36 12.72
C LEU A 8 -8.22 4.49 12.62
N GLY A 9 -8.95 5.61 12.74
CA GLY A 9 -10.42 5.45 12.74
C GLY A 9 -11.32 6.58 13.12
N ILE A 10 -12.57 6.27 13.48
CA ILE A 10 -13.70 7.20 13.41
C ILE A 10 -14.46 7.22 14.74
N SER A 11 -14.51 8.38 15.40
CA SER A 11 -15.39 8.60 16.55
C SER A 11 -16.81 8.92 16.06
N SER A 12 -17.81 8.73 16.94
CA SER A 12 -19.19 9.18 16.70
C SER A 12 -19.29 10.70 16.52
N GLU A 13 -18.25 11.47 16.89
CA GLU A 13 -18.23 12.93 16.75
C GLU A 13 -17.90 13.37 15.32
N ILE A 14 -17.12 12.59 14.54
CA ILE A 14 -16.92 12.82 13.09
C ILE A 14 -18.26 12.79 12.34
N MET A 15 -19.17 11.91 12.77
CA MET A 15 -20.49 11.74 12.16
C MET A 15 -21.44 12.91 12.44
N SER A 16 -21.14 13.78 13.43
CA SER A 16 -22.09 14.82 13.86
C SER A 16 -22.14 16.08 12.99
N ASN A 17 -21.08 16.38 12.23
CA ASN A 17 -20.92 17.62 11.45
C ASN A 17 -20.60 17.41 9.96
N THR A 18 -20.68 16.17 9.45
CA THR A 18 -20.39 15.84 8.04
C THR A 18 -21.68 15.66 7.21
N ASN A 19 -21.61 15.83 5.89
CA ASN A 19 -22.73 15.56 4.98
C ASN A 19 -23.17 14.08 5.07
N HIS A 20 -24.47 13.80 4.99
CA HIS A 20 -25.05 12.44 5.01
C HIS A 20 -24.31 11.44 4.10
N GLN A 21 -23.94 11.83 2.87
CA GLN A 21 -23.17 10.96 1.98
C GLN A 21 -21.81 10.57 2.58
N LEU A 22 -21.13 11.52 3.21
CA LEU A 22 -19.85 11.29 3.87
C LEU A 22 -20.00 10.44 5.14
N GLN A 23 -21.05 10.66 5.94
CA GLN A 23 -21.39 9.82 7.09
C GLN A 23 -21.60 8.34 6.69
N GLU A 24 -22.39 8.10 5.63
CA GLU A 24 -22.71 6.76 5.13
C GLU A 24 -21.45 5.99 4.70
N LYS A 25 -20.57 6.62 3.91
CA LYS A 25 -19.34 5.96 3.44
C LYS A 25 -18.31 5.78 4.55
N LEU A 26 -18.27 6.70 5.55
CA LEU A 26 -17.42 6.54 6.73
C LEU A 26 -17.89 5.38 7.62
N ALA A 27 -19.20 5.16 7.75
CA ALA A 27 -19.75 3.98 8.41
C ALA A 27 -19.38 2.69 7.66
N LEU A 28 -19.51 2.66 6.33
CA LEU A 28 -19.09 1.50 5.52
C LEU A 28 -17.58 1.20 5.65
N LEU A 29 -16.73 2.22 5.82
CA LEU A 29 -15.32 2.02 6.14
C LEU A 29 -15.16 1.33 7.50
N CYS A 30 -15.85 1.77 8.56
CA CYS A 30 -15.83 1.12 9.87
C CYS A 30 -16.26 -0.35 9.80
N ASP A 31 -17.35 -0.66 9.10
CA ASP A 31 -17.89 -2.03 9.00
C ASP A 31 -16.93 -2.96 8.26
N THR A 32 -16.39 -2.51 7.12
CA THR A 32 -15.39 -3.23 6.31
C THR A 32 -14.17 -3.60 7.15
N VAL A 33 -13.71 -2.63 7.93
CA VAL A 33 -12.56 -2.73 8.84
C VAL A 33 -12.82 -3.69 10.00
N GLN A 34 -13.99 -3.59 10.63
CA GLN A 34 -14.38 -4.43 11.76
C GLN A 34 -14.51 -5.90 11.33
N ALA A 35 -15.02 -6.16 10.12
CA ALA A 35 -15.07 -7.50 9.52
C ALA A 35 -13.67 -8.11 9.33
N GLU A 36 -12.71 -7.31 8.83
CA GLU A 36 -11.29 -7.65 8.70
C GLU A 36 -10.56 -7.76 10.05
N LYS A 37 -11.22 -7.43 11.18
CA LYS A 37 -10.71 -7.46 12.57
C LYS A 37 -9.52 -6.52 12.79
N ILE A 38 -9.49 -5.45 12.01
CA ILE A 38 -8.58 -4.32 12.15
C ILE A 38 -9.30 -3.37 13.12
N GLY A 39 -8.75 -3.15 14.32
CA GLY A 39 -9.27 -2.10 15.18
C GLY A 39 -8.85 -0.73 14.64
N ILE A 40 -9.53 0.33 15.08
CA ILE A 40 -9.53 1.60 14.34
C ILE A 40 -9.84 2.82 15.28
N MET A 41 -8.95 3.84 15.39
CA MET A 41 -9.00 5.09 16.22
C MET A 41 -8.46 6.37 15.51
N GLN A 42 -9.16 7.52 15.56
CA GLN A 42 -8.63 8.86 15.20
C GLN A 42 -7.76 9.43 16.33
N ILE A 43 -6.94 10.43 15.99
CA ILE A 43 -6.25 11.29 16.97
C ILE A 43 -7.01 12.60 17.08
N GLU A 44 -7.53 12.91 18.27
CA GLU A 44 -7.92 14.28 18.63
C GLU A 44 -6.67 15.12 18.88
N ALA A 45 -6.47 16.15 18.07
CA ALA A 45 -5.50 17.20 18.33
C ALA A 45 -6.13 18.29 19.21
N GLN A 46 -5.30 19.03 19.95
CA GLN A 46 -5.74 19.94 21.02
C GLN A 46 -6.45 21.23 20.55
N ASN A 47 -6.77 21.37 19.26
CA ASN A 47 -7.53 22.50 18.68
C ASN A 47 -8.73 21.98 17.89
N ARG A 48 -9.91 22.58 18.11
CA ARG A 48 -11.21 22.10 17.59
C ARG A 48 -11.61 22.64 16.22
N ASP A 49 -10.84 23.57 15.65
CA ASP A 49 -11.30 24.43 14.55
C ASP A 49 -11.12 23.84 13.13
N ASN A 50 -10.69 22.58 12.99
CA ASN A 50 -10.57 21.88 11.71
C ASN A 50 -10.90 20.38 11.83
N LEU A 51 -11.46 19.80 10.77
CA LEU A 51 -11.59 18.34 10.64
C LEU A 51 -10.19 17.72 10.50
N LEU A 52 -9.83 16.85 11.44
CA LEU A 52 -8.50 16.23 11.51
C LEU A 52 -8.41 14.98 10.61
N PRO A 53 -7.27 14.74 9.94
CA PRO A 53 -7.08 13.54 9.14
C PRO A 53 -7.18 12.25 9.98
N LEU A 54 -7.57 11.17 9.32
CA LEU A 54 -7.54 9.81 9.84
C LEU A 54 -6.10 9.27 9.73
N TYR A 55 -5.53 8.73 10.82
CA TYR A 55 -4.12 8.31 10.90
C TYR A 55 -3.96 6.79 10.95
N GLY A 56 -3.22 6.21 10.00
CA GLY A 56 -2.87 4.79 10.00
C GLY A 56 -1.97 4.39 11.18
N TYR A 57 -2.52 3.75 12.22
CA TYR A 57 -1.75 3.37 13.41
C TYR A 57 -1.85 1.87 13.75
N ILE A 58 -0.79 1.31 14.33
CA ILE A 58 -0.73 -0.08 14.78
C ILE A 58 -0.07 -0.10 16.17
N GLY A 59 -0.80 -0.64 17.14
CA GLY A 59 -0.39 -0.76 18.55
C GLY A 59 -1.29 -1.75 19.28
N LYS A 60 -1.56 -1.48 20.56
CA LYS A 60 -2.57 -2.12 21.41
C LYS A 60 -3.55 -1.08 21.96
N LYS A 61 -4.67 -1.54 22.53
CA LYS A 61 -5.66 -0.68 23.18
C LYS A 61 -5.02 0.05 24.37
N GLY A 62 -4.89 1.37 24.27
CA GLY A 62 -4.25 2.19 25.31
C GLY A 62 -2.77 2.51 25.08
N ASP A 63 -2.16 2.04 23.97
CA ASP A 63 -0.86 2.55 23.55
C ASP A 63 -0.98 4.06 23.20
N SER A 64 -0.05 4.87 23.69
CA SER A 64 0.03 6.28 23.31
C SER A 64 0.69 6.42 21.93
N LEU A 65 0.07 7.23 21.05
CA LEU A 65 0.59 7.40 19.69
C LEU A 65 1.83 8.29 19.71
N SER A 66 2.98 7.64 19.68
CA SER A 66 4.27 8.25 19.37
C SER A 66 4.50 8.12 17.86
N SER A 67 4.54 9.26 17.16
CA SER A 67 4.93 9.29 15.74
C SER A 67 6.33 8.68 15.58
N PRO A 68 6.53 7.68 14.71
CA PRO A 68 7.83 7.03 14.57
C PRO A 68 8.84 8.03 14.00
N GLN A 69 9.98 8.18 14.68
CA GLN A 69 11.00 9.21 14.37
C GLN A 69 11.52 9.19 12.92
N ASN A 70 11.35 8.06 12.22
CA ASN A 70 11.92 7.81 10.89
C ASN A 70 10.92 7.97 9.72
N PHE A 71 9.61 8.11 9.96
CA PHE A 71 8.61 8.27 8.88
C PHE A 71 7.26 8.82 9.36
N THR A 72 6.52 9.47 8.46
CA THR A 72 5.11 9.87 8.71
C THR A 72 4.19 8.66 8.61
N LEU A 73 3.28 8.48 9.58
CA LEU A 73 2.21 7.48 9.49
C LEU A 73 1.30 7.75 8.26
N PRO A 74 0.63 6.71 7.70
CA PRO A 74 -0.41 6.91 6.68
C PRO A 74 -1.44 7.94 7.13
N GLN A 75 -1.91 8.80 6.23
CA GLN A 75 -2.90 9.85 6.55
C GLN A 75 -3.96 9.96 5.45
N LEU A 76 -5.21 10.20 5.87
CA LEU A 76 -6.35 10.39 4.99
C LEU A 76 -7.16 11.61 5.47
N ASN A 77 -7.14 12.69 4.70
CA ASN A 77 -7.98 13.84 4.97
C ASN A 77 -9.45 13.47 4.71
N ILE A 78 -10.34 13.81 5.64
CA ILE A 78 -11.76 13.42 5.57
C ILE A 78 -12.44 14.01 4.32
N ASP A 79 -12.10 15.25 3.94
CA ASP A 79 -12.61 15.90 2.72
C ASP A 79 -12.15 15.23 1.41
N GLN A 80 -11.11 14.40 1.48
CA GLN A 80 -10.57 13.65 0.35
C GLN A 80 -10.96 12.16 0.36
N PHE A 81 -11.66 11.68 1.40
CA PHE A 81 -12.07 10.28 1.51
C PHE A 81 -13.01 9.84 0.39
N LEU A 82 -13.88 10.73 -0.11
CA LEU A 82 -14.74 10.46 -1.27
C LEU A 82 -13.98 10.40 -2.63
N GLN A 83 -12.65 10.42 -2.62
CA GLN A 83 -11.83 10.24 -3.81
C GLN A 83 -11.21 8.83 -3.78
N PRO A 84 -11.67 7.87 -4.63
CA PRO A 84 -11.22 6.47 -4.57
C PRO A 84 -9.70 6.30 -4.65
N ILE A 85 -9.00 7.18 -5.37
CA ILE A 85 -7.54 7.16 -5.53
C ILE A 85 -6.78 7.60 -4.26
N VAL A 86 -7.39 8.42 -3.39
CA VAL A 86 -6.80 8.83 -2.12
C VAL A 86 -7.02 7.73 -1.07
N LEU A 87 -8.22 7.12 -1.05
CA LEU A 87 -8.45 5.91 -0.25
C LEU A 87 -7.50 4.78 -0.68
N ASP A 88 -7.33 4.52 -1.98
CA ASP A 88 -6.36 3.55 -2.52
C ASP A 88 -4.96 3.75 -1.95
N HIS A 89 -4.47 4.99 -2.02
CA HIS A 89 -3.12 5.34 -1.60
C HIS A 89 -2.95 5.14 -0.08
N PHE A 90 -3.92 5.61 0.69
CA PHE A 90 -3.93 5.46 2.14
C PHE A 90 -3.98 3.99 2.60
N LEU A 91 -4.89 3.19 2.05
CA LEU A 91 -4.96 1.76 2.34
C LEU A 91 -3.69 1.04 1.91
N THR A 92 -3.11 1.40 0.76
CA THR A 92 -1.83 0.85 0.28
C THR A 92 -0.70 1.14 1.26
N GLN A 93 -0.59 2.37 1.79
CA GLN A 93 0.37 2.71 2.83
C GLN A 93 0.13 1.91 4.12
N PHE A 94 -1.11 1.90 4.62
CA PHE A 94 -1.48 1.25 5.87
C PHE A 94 -1.25 -0.27 5.84
N PHE A 95 -1.70 -0.96 4.79
CA PHE A 95 -1.51 -2.40 4.66
C PHE A 95 -0.07 -2.80 4.35
N THR A 96 0.72 -1.93 3.72
CA THR A 96 2.17 -2.14 3.63
C THR A 96 2.83 -2.05 5.01
N LEU A 97 2.48 -1.04 5.80
CA LEU A 97 3.00 -0.87 7.15
C LEU A 97 2.57 -2.02 8.09
N PHE A 98 1.32 -2.47 7.98
CA PHE A 98 0.79 -3.60 8.74
C PHE A 98 1.48 -4.91 8.37
N ASP A 99 1.55 -5.29 7.09
CA ASP A 99 2.25 -6.51 6.68
C ASP A 99 3.75 -6.45 7.08
N TYR A 100 4.39 -5.29 7.00
CA TYR A 100 5.76 -5.12 7.49
C TYR A 100 5.86 -5.39 9.00
N GLN A 101 4.99 -4.80 9.82
CA GLN A 101 4.99 -5.06 11.26
C GLN A 101 4.72 -6.53 11.59
N GLN A 102 3.83 -7.19 10.85
CA GLN A 102 3.45 -8.59 11.09
C GLN A 102 4.53 -9.58 10.63
N GLN A 103 5.11 -9.38 9.45
CA GLN A 103 6.02 -10.33 8.81
C GLN A 103 7.49 -10.07 9.14
N VAL A 104 7.86 -8.83 9.50
CA VAL A 104 9.23 -8.46 9.86
C VAL A 104 9.33 -8.18 11.36
N ASN A 105 8.59 -7.20 11.89
CA ASN A 105 8.83 -6.74 13.28
C ASN A 105 8.40 -7.73 14.37
N GLN A 106 7.57 -8.76 14.07
CA GLN A 106 7.26 -9.83 15.02
C GLN A 106 8.26 -11.00 15.01
N SER A 107 9.10 -11.14 13.98
CA SER A 107 9.97 -12.31 13.78
C SER A 107 11.16 -11.95 12.88
N LEU A 108 11.93 -10.96 13.34
CA LEU A 108 12.96 -10.33 12.53
C LEU A 108 14.08 -11.30 12.15
N THR A 109 14.26 -11.50 10.85
CA THR A 109 15.36 -12.27 10.25
C THR A 109 15.73 -11.67 8.90
N LYS A 110 16.97 -11.89 8.43
CA LYS A 110 17.38 -11.49 7.05
C LYS A 110 16.40 -12.08 6.01
N GLY A 111 15.95 -13.32 6.22
CA GLY A 111 14.95 -13.99 5.38
C GLY A 111 13.55 -13.35 5.41
N ALA A 112 13.09 -12.83 6.55
CA ALA A 112 11.83 -12.10 6.64
C ALA A 112 11.86 -10.79 5.82
N LEU A 113 12.95 -10.02 5.95
CA LEU A 113 13.18 -8.82 5.14
C LEU A 113 13.23 -9.12 3.64
N VAL A 114 13.95 -10.17 3.22
CA VAL A 114 13.98 -10.64 1.81
C VAL A 114 12.58 -11.02 1.32
N LYS A 115 11.82 -11.83 2.08
CA LYS A 115 10.46 -12.26 1.72
C LYS A 115 9.46 -11.10 1.67
N PHE A 116 9.62 -10.10 2.53
CA PHE A 116 8.85 -8.87 2.45
C PHE A 116 9.20 -8.08 1.17
N HIS A 117 10.49 -7.76 0.98
CA HIS A 117 10.94 -6.99 -0.18
C HIS A 117 10.53 -7.64 -1.51
N SER A 118 10.67 -8.96 -1.63
CA SER A 118 10.30 -9.72 -2.85
C SER A 118 8.84 -9.52 -3.22
N ARG A 119 7.91 -9.55 -2.24
CA ARG A 119 6.46 -9.34 -2.46
C ARG A 119 6.08 -7.89 -2.77
N TYR A 120 6.84 -6.93 -2.25
CA TYR A 120 6.57 -5.50 -2.39
C TYR A 120 7.35 -4.81 -3.52
N LYS A 121 8.30 -5.51 -4.14
CA LYS A 121 9.24 -5.02 -5.16
C LYS A 121 8.62 -4.11 -6.23
N TYR A 122 7.56 -4.55 -6.92
CA TYR A 122 6.96 -3.75 -8.00
C TYR A 122 6.02 -2.65 -7.50
N LEU A 123 5.47 -2.76 -6.28
CA LEU A 123 4.79 -1.64 -5.62
C LEU A 123 5.79 -0.54 -5.26
N ILE A 124 6.94 -0.89 -4.67
CA ILE A 124 8.02 0.05 -4.38
C ILE A 124 8.50 0.74 -5.68
N MET A 125 8.66 0.00 -6.78
CA MET A 125 9.01 0.59 -8.09
C MET A 125 7.96 1.58 -8.60
N ALA A 126 6.68 1.25 -8.46
CA ALA A 126 5.58 2.11 -8.92
C ALA A 126 5.55 3.46 -8.20
N TYR A 127 5.94 3.48 -6.93
CA TYR A 127 5.98 4.67 -6.07
C TYR A 127 7.30 5.44 -6.16
N SER A 128 8.45 4.76 -6.12
CA SER A 128 9.77 5.39 -6.20
C SER A 128 10.83 4.48 -6.82
N GLN A 129 11.25 4.85 -8.03
CA GLN A 129 12.37 4.20 -8.73
C GLN A 129 13.70 4.31 -7.98
N VAL A 130 13.86 5.33 -7.12
CA VAL A 130 15.03 5.52 -6.24
C VAL A 130 14.98 4.51 -5.09
N ALA A 131 13.88 4.49 -4.34
CA ALA A 131 13.72 3.57 -3.21
C ALA A 131 13.77 2.10 -3.65
N TYR A 132 13.25 1.77 -4.85
CA TYR A 132 13.42 0.44 -5.45
C TYR A 132 14.90 0.02 -5.55
N ARG A 133 15.79 0.93 -5.97
CA ARG A 133 17.23 0.65 -6.11
C ARG A 133 17.90 0.58 -4.74
N GLU A 134 17.62 1.54 -3.86
CA GLU A 134 18.20 1.57 -2.51
C GLU A 134 17.77 0.37 -1.66
N LEU A 135 16.47 0.09 -1.54
CA LEU A 135 15.95 -1.03 -0.76
C LEU A 135 16.38 -2.38 -1.34
N GLY A 136 16.48 -2.49 -2.68
CA GLY A 136 17.03 -3.67 -3.34
C GLY A 136 18.52 -3.87 -3.04
N HIS A 137 19.30 -2.79 -2.94
CA HIS A 137 20.70 -2.83 -2.53
C HIS A 137 20.85 -3.19 -1.04
N ASP A 138 20.09 -2.57 -0.15
CA ASP A 138 20.08 -2.85 1.30
C ASP A 138 19.81 -4.35 1.57
N ILE A 139 18.84 -4.93 0.86
CA ILE A 139 18.42 -6.34 0.98
C ILE A 139 19.43 -7.31 0.35
N ALA A 140 20.19 -6.89 -0.66
CA ALA A 140 21.23 -7.71 -1.26
C ALA A 140 22.55 -7.69 -0.46
N ASN A 141 22.79 -6.66 0.36
CA ASN A 141 24.09 -6.39 1.00
C ASN A 141 23.96 -6.24 2.53
N PHE A 142 23.37 -7.22 3.21
CA PHE A 142 23.32 -7.27 4.67
C PHE A 142 24.72 -7.37 5.29
N SER A 143 25.26 -6.26 5.80
CA SER A 143 26.47 -6.29 6.64
C SER A 143 26.20 -6.96 7.98
N ASP A 144 27.12 -7.81 8.44
CA ASP A 144 27.13 -8.33 9.81
C ASP A 144 27.69 -7.33 10.84
N SER A 145 28.19 -6.17 10.38
CA SER A 145 28.65 -5.06 11.23
C SER A 145 27.54 -4.10 11.69
N ILE A 146 26.28 -4.34 11.29
CA ILE A 146 25.12 -3.49 11.59
C ILE A 146 24.03 -4.38 12.20
N PRO A 147 23.46 -4.03 13.37
CA PRO A 147 22.33 -4.76 13.95
C PRO A 147 21.17 -4.87 12.96
N LEU A 148 20.56 -6.05 12.90
CA LEU A 148 19.49 -6.33 11.93
C LEU A 148 18.25 -5.46 12.19
N GLU A 149 18.04 -5.06 13.44
CA GLU A 149 17.03 -4.13 13.93
C GLU A 149 17.22 -2.73 13.34
N GLU A 150 18.48 -2.28 13.20
CA GLU A 150 18.83 -1.01 12.59
C GLU A 150 18.63 -1.04 11.08
N VAL A 151 18.99 -2.15 10.42
CA VAL A 151 18.70 -2.39 8.99
C VAL A 151 17.19 -2.39 8.76
N ALA A 152 16.41 -3.07 9.59
CA ALA A 152 14.95 -3.11 9.50
C ALA A 152 14.33 -1.72 9.73
N SER A 153 14.79 -0.96 10.72
CA SER A 153 14.28 0.39 11.00
C SER A 153 14.58 1.38 9.84
N LYS A 154 15.79 1.30 9.27
CA LYS A 154 16.18 2.08 8.08
C LYS A 154 15.38 1.68 6.83
N TYR A 155 15.20 0.38 6.60
CA TYR A 155 14.37 -0.15 5.52
C TYR A 155 12.92 0.34 5.64
N GLN A 156 12.34 0.28 6.84
CA GLN A 156 10.97 0.74 7.12
C GLN A 156 10.82 2.26 6.87
N GLY A 157 11.77 3.07 7.34
CA GLY A 157 11.78 4.52 7.10
C GLY A 157 11.86 4.87 5.61
N LYS A 158 12.80 4.28 4.88
CA LYS A 158 12.93 4.41 3.42
C LYS A 158 11.66 3.98 2.69
N LEU A 159 11.07 2.83 3.07
CA LEU A 159 9.83 2.29 2.49
C LEU A 159 8.65 3.24 2.68
N MET A 160 8.38 3.67 3.91
CA MET A 160 7.23 4.54 4.18
C MET A 160 7.42 5.94 3.60
N LYS A 161 8.65 6.45 3.53
CA LYS A 161 8.99 7.67 2.79
C LYS A 161 8.82 7.52 1.27
N ALA A 162 9.04 6.33 0.71
CA ALA A 162 8.75 6.06 -0.71
C ALA A 162 7.24 6.05 -1.00
N LEU A 163 6.44 5.53 -0.05
CA LEU A 163 4.98 5.44 -0.17
C LEU A 163 4.24 6.71 0.28
N SER A 164 4.89 7.71 0.86
CA SER A 164 4.22 8.94 1.32
C SER A 164 3.76 9.85 0.18
N VAL A 165 4.35 9.71 -1.01
CA VAL A 165 3.93 10.40 -2.25
C VAL A 165 3.16 9.42 -3.13
N ALA A 166 2.11 9.88 -3.82
CA ALA A 166 1.32 9.00 -4.71
C ALA A 166 2.13 8.54 -5.93
N ALA A 167 1.92 7.29 -6.35
CA ALA A 167 2.59 6.71 -7.53
C ALA A 167 2.23 7.45 -8.82
N ASN A 168 3.24 7.99 -9.51
CA ASN A 168 3.05 8.72 -10.76
C ASN A 168 3.00 7.80 -12.00
N ARG A 169 2.55 8.33 -13.16
CA ARG A 169 2.42 7.55 -14.41
C ARG A 169 3.72 6.89 -14.86
N GLU A 170 4.87 7.50 -14.61
CA GLU A 170 6.18 6.93 -14.98
C GLU A 170 6.55 5.74 -14.09
N GLY A 171 6.49 5.90 -12.77
CA GLY A 171 6.75 4.79 -11.84
C GLY A 171 5.84 3.60 -12.11
N GLN A 172 4.53 3.87 -12.25
CA GLN A 172 3.54 2.86 -12.66
C GLN A 172 3.92 2.20 -14.00
N THR A 173 4.28 2.97 -15.03
CA THR A 173 4.75 2.44 -16.32
C THR A 173 5.95 1.51 -16.16
N ASN A 174 6.95 1.90 -15.35
CA ASN A 174 8.15 1.11 -15.14
C ASN A 174 7.82 -0.23 -14.46
N ALA A 175 6.97 -0.21 -13.43
CA ALA A 175 6.48 -1.42 -12.78
C ALA A 175 5.74 -2.34 -13.76
N LEU A 176 4.77 -1.80 -14.51
CA LEU A 176 3.99 -2.54 -15.51
C LEU A 176 4.91 -3.18 -16.58
N MET A 177 5.89 -2.43 -17.12
CA MET A 177 6.86 -2.96 -18.09
C MET A 177 7.74 -4.06 -17.51
N HIS A 178 8.19 -3.91 -16.26
CA HIS A 178 8.99 -4.95 -15.60
C HIS A 178 8.19 -6.24 -15.33
N MET A 179 6.89 -6.15 -15.03
CA MET A 179 6.01 -7.32 -14.87
C MET A 179 5.62 -7.93 -16.22
N ALA A 180 5.39 -7.13 -17.25
CA ALA A 180 5.19 -7.61 -18.63
C ALA A 180 6.39 -8.44 -19.15
N GLY A 181 7.59 -8.16 -18.64
CA GLY A 181 8.83 -8.89 -18.97
C GLY A 181 8.89 -10.35 -18.50
N TYR A 182 7.95 -10.83 -17.67
CA TYR A 182 7.85 -12.25 -17.29
C TYR A 182 7.30 -13.07 -18.46
N PHE A 183 6.15 -12.65 -19.01
CA PHE A 183 5.44 -13.29 -20.13
C PHE A 183 6.18 -13.23 -21.49
N LYS A 184 7.47 -12.87 -21.49
CA LYS A 184 8.28 -12.67 -22.71
C LYS A 184 8.57 -13.96 -23.48
N ARG A 185 8.31 -15.14 -22.91
CA ARG A 185 8.45 -16.43 -23.60
C ARG A 185 7.12 -16.99 -24.10
N ASP A 186 6.03 -16.59 -23.43
CA ASP A 186 4.71 -17.22 -23.49
C ASP A 186 3.78 -16.46 -24.45
N LEU A 187 3.94 -15.13 -24.52
CA LEU A 187 3.24 -14.29 -25.49
C LEU A 187 3.87 -14.37 -26.89
N ASN A 188 3.04 -14.39 -27.93
CA ASN A 188 3.48 -14.19 -29.31
C ASN A 188 3.84 -12.71 -29.58
N SER A 189 4.36 -12.40 -30.77
CA SER A 189 4.83 -11.05 -31.10
C SER A 189 3.72 -9.98 -31.05
N GLN A 190 2.50 -10.33 -31.47
CA GLN A 190 1.35 -9.43 -31.47
C GLN A 190 0.87 -9.14 -30.04
N GLN A 191 0.76 -10.18 -29.20
CA GLN A 191 0.39 -10.06 -27.79
C GLN A 191 1.40 -9.24 -26.98
N LYS A 192 2.70 -9.39 -27.28
CA LYS A 192 3.77 -8.53 -26.73
C LYS A 192 3.60 -7.07 -27.14
N GLN A 193 3.35 -6.83 -28.42
CA GLN A 193 3.13 -5.48 -28.94
C GLN A 193 1.88 -4.83 -28.32
N GLU A 194 0.77 -5.56 -28.20
CA GLU A 194 -0.46 -5.11 -27.54
C GLU A 194 -0.21 -4.72 -26.07
N MET A 195 0.48 -5.59 -25.32
CA MET A 195 0.88 -5.32 -23.93
C MET A 195 1.73 -4.03 -23.82
N THR A 196 2.83 -3.95 -24.57
CA THR A 196 3.72 -2.78 -24.55
C THR A 196 2.99 -1.50 -25.00
N GLN A 197 2.16 -1.57 -26.03
CA GLN A 197 1.39 -0.42 -26.53
C GLN A 197 0.34 0.04 -25.51
N THR A 198 -0.35 -0.87 -24.83
CA THR A 198 -1.33 -0.54 -23.78
C THR A 198 -0.66 0.18 -22.61
N ILE A 199 0.53 -0.27 -22.19
CA ILE A 199 1.29 0.39 -21.12
C ILE A 199 1.80 1.78 -21.58
N LEU A 200 2.25 1.92 -22.83
CA LEU A 200 2.69 3.22 -23.37
C LEU A 200 1.53 4.22 -23.53
N GLN A 201 0.35 3.75 -23.95
CA GLN A 201 -0.89 4.55 -23.96
C GLN A 201 -1.25 5.04 -22.56
N TYR A 202 -1.07 4.21 -21.53
CA TYR A 202 -1.26 4.65 -20.13
C TYR A 202 -0.22 5.72 -19.73
N ARG A 203 1.06 5.55 -20.09
CA ARG A 203 2.10 6.57 -19.84
C ARG A 203 1.74 7.91 -20.47
N GLN A 204 1.18 7.88 -21.68
CA GLN A 204 0.76 9.05 -22.47
C GLN A 204 -0.58 9.66 -22.03
N GLY A 205 -1.34 9.02 -21.14
CA GLY A 205 -2.65 9.50 -20.70
C GLY A 205 -3.85 9.04 -21.52
N ILE A 206 -3.63 8.25 -22.58
CA ILE A 206 -4.65 7.82 -23.54
C ILE A 206 -5.61 6.77 -22.94
N VAL A 207 -5.14 5.94 -22.00
CA VAL A 207 -5.95 4.95 -21.27
C VAL A 207 -5.77 5.05 -19.75
N PRO A 208 -6.77 4.65 -18.94
CA PRO A 208 -6.64 4.55 -17.48
C PRO A 208 -5.69 3.42 -17.05
N LEU A 209 -5.24 3.45 -15.79
CA LEU A 209 -4.32 2.44 -15.21
C LEU A 209 -4.92 1.02 -15.20
N SER A 210 -6.24 0.90 -15.09
CA SER A 210 -6.94 -0.39 -15.16
C SER A 210 -6.62 -1.15 -16.46
N LYS A 211 -6.56 -0.48 -17.62
CA LYS A 211 -6.41 -1.16 -18.91
C LYS A 211 -5.13 -2.03 -19.03
N PRO A 212 -3.91 -1.55 -18.70
CA PRO A 212 -2.72 -2.40 -18.64
C PRO A 212 -2.67 -3.32 -17.40
N TYR A 213 -3.26 -2.91 -16.27
CA TYR A 213 -3.31 -3.72 -15.04
C TYR A 213 -4.16 -4.99 -15.21
N ASP A 214 -5.35 -4.86 -15.80
CA ASP A 214 -6.26 -5.97 -16.10
C ASP A 214 -5.67 -6.89 -17.17
N LEU A 215 -5.01 -6.33 -18.18
CA LEU A 215 -4.29 -7.10 -19.20
C LEU A 215 -3.15 -7.94 -18.58
N LEU A 216 -2.38 -7.39 -17.64
CA LEU A 216 -1.37 -8.16 -16.89
C LEU A 216 -1.99 -9.25 -16.01
N LYS A 217 -3.11 -8.98 -15.33
CA LYS A 217 -3.80 -9.99 -14.52
C LYS A 217 -4.42 -11.10 -15.36
N TYR A 218 -4.93 -10.78 -16.55
CA TYR A 218 -5.37 -11.76 -17.52
C TYR A 218 -4.22 -12.69 -17.93
N TRP A 219 -3.07 -12.14 -18.35
CA TRP A 219 -1.92 -12.98 -18.72
C TRP A 219 -1.32 -13.74 -17.53
N LEU A 220 -1.37 -13.21 -16.29
CA LEU A 220 -1.00 -13.95 -15.08
C LEU A 220 -1.97 -15.11 -14.77
N THR A 221 -3.22 -15.03 -15.22
CA THR A 221 -4.21 -16.11 -15.09
C THR A 221 -4.00 -17.18 -16.17
N VAL A 222 -3.63 -16.78 -17.39
CA VAL A 222 -3.34 -17.70 -18.51
C VAL A 222 -1.97 -18.38 -18.36
N TYR A 223 -0.97 -17.65 -17.86
CA TYR A 223 0.40 -18.09 -17.63
C TYR A 223 0.83 -17.80 -16.18
N PRO A 224 0.47 -18.65 -15.21
CA PRO A 224 0.78 -18.42 -13.80
C PRO A 224 2.28 -18.42 -13.51
N ASP A 225 2.80 -17.30 -13.02
CA ASP A 225 4.15 -17.17 -12.48
C ASP A 225 4.10 -17.01 -10.96
N GLU A 226 4.84 -17.85 -10.22
CA GLU A 226 4.80 -17.86 -8.75
C GLU A 226 5.28 -16.53 -8.15
N TYR A 227 6.30 -15.90 -8.75
CA TYR A 227 6.89 -14.67 -8.23
C TYR A 227 5.93 -13.48 -8.41
N LEU A 228 5.23 -13.40 -9.55
CA LEU A 228 4.21 -12.40 -9.84
C LEU A 228 2.92 -12.60 -9.02
N ASN A 229 2.47 -13.84 -8.83
CA ASN A 229 1.30 -14.13 -7.99
C ASN A 229 1.48 -13.67 -6.53
N HIS A 230 2.71 -13.65 -6.02
CA HIS A 230 3.03 -13.12 -4.70
C HIS A 230 3.20 -11.58 -4.64
N GLN A 231 3.05 -10.85 -5.75
CA GLN A 231 3.24 -9.39 -5.76
C GLN A 231 2.04 -8.64 -5.17
N ARG A 232 2.30 -7.87 -4.11
CA ARG A 232 1.34 -6.94 -3.50
C ARG A 232 1.02 -5.73 -4.38
N TYR A 233 1.61 -5.63 -5.57
CA TYR A 233 1.14 -4.72 -6.61
C TYR A 233 -0.29 -5.06 -7.09
N PHE A 234 -0.64 -6.35 -7.22
CA PHE A 234 -1.96 -6.77 -7.70
C PHE A 234 -3.04 -6.78 -6.61
N SER A 235 -2.65 -6.81 -5.32
CA SER A 235 -3.51 -6.66 -4.16
C SER A 235 -2.70 -5.99 -3.04
N PRO A 236 -2.67 -4.64 -2.97
CA PRO A 236 -1.92 -3.93 -1.92
C PRO A 236 -2.62 -4.02 -0.56
N TYR A 237 -3.95 -4.09 -0.57
CA TYR A 237 -4.85 -4.21 0.58
C TYR A 237 -5.87 -5.36 0.38
N PRO A 238 -6.60 -5.81 1.42
CA PRO A 238 -7.57 -6.91 1.35
C PRO A 238 -8.77 -6.63 0.44
N PHE A 239 -9.34 -7.68 -0.17
CA PHE A 239 -10.43 -7.55 -1.14
C PHE A 239 -11.68 -6.85 -0.58
N ALA A 240 -11.97 -6.94 0.72
CA ALA A 240 -13.12 -6.29 1.36
C ALA A 240 -13.17 -4.76 1.09
N PHE A 241 -12.02 -4.11 0.96
CA PHE A 241 -11.94 -2.67 0.68
C PHE A 241 -12.24 -2.32 -0.79
N ASN A 242 -12.23 -3.29 -1.72
CA ASN A 242 -12.67 -3.05 -3.10
C ASN A 242 -14.15 -2.68 -3.13
N TYR A 243 -14.99 -3.34 -2.32
CA TYR A 243 -16.42 -3.02 -2.24
C TYR A 243 -16.63 -1.59 -1.72
N LEU A 244 -15.95 -1.20 -0.63
CA LEU A 244 -15.95 0.19 -0.15
C LEU A 244 -15.56 1.17 -1.26
N ARG A 245 -14.48 0.87 -1.99
CA ARG A 245 -13.95 1.67 -3.10
C ARG A 245 -14.90 1.76 -4.31
N GLU A 246 -15.72 0.74 -4.55
CA GLU A 246 -16.78 0.74 -5.58
C GLU A 246 -18.03 1.53 -5.15
N GLN A 247 -18.16 1.89 -3.87
CA GLN A 247 -19.26 2.69 -3.32
C GLN A 247 -18.91 4.19 -3.16
N LEU A 248 -17.76 4.64 -3.68
CA LEU A 248 -17.28 6.04 -3.63
C LEU A 248 -17.36 6.74 -4.99
#